data_AF-A0A0U4WJ20-F1
#
_entry.id   AF-A0A0U4WJ20-F1
#
_cell.length_a   1.000
_cell.length_b   1.000
_cell.length_c   1.000
_cell.angle_alpha   90.00
_cell.angle_beta   90.00
_cell.angle_gamma   90.00
#
_symmetry.space_group_name_H-M   'P 1'
#
loop_
_entity.id
_entity.type
_entity.pdbx_description
1 polymer ?
#
loop_
_entity_poly.entity_id
_entity_poly.type
_entity_poly.pdbx_seq_one_letter_code
_entity_poly.pdbx_strand_id
1 'polypeptide(L)'
;MKKKLIGGLMVVAMAFSGAGAVSAAGISNVNSIDLSSMDLETALMQVQSQRAQLLDSQIQNQIKEVQRKNEQIAQLNQQIAELNRKLSDATDEKQKEELQKQIANVKSQLDSLSNTQQMDMLRLQSMSNKRNEAFDVMTNFVKKMQDNRSSIIGNMR
;
A
#
# COMPACT_ATOMS: atom_id res chain seq x y z
N MET A 1 45.48 -21.31 11.78
CA MET A 1 45.59 -20.77 13.15
C MET A 1 46.36 -19.45 13.12
N LYS A 2 46.01 -18.49 14.02
CA LYS A 2 46.74 -17.27 14.46
C LYS A 2 46.56 -16.04 13.53
N LYS A 3 45.56 -15.17 13.73
CA LYS A 3 45.47 -14.05 14.71
C LYS A 3 46.77 -13.26 14.87
N LYS A 4 46.79 -12.01 14.39
CA LYS A 4 47.45 -10.85 15.03
C LYS A 4 46.67 -9.56 14.73
N LEU A 5 45.70 -9.29 15.60
CA LEU A 5 45.18 -7.98 15.95
C LEU A 5 46.18 -7.42 16.97
N ILE A 6 46.78 -6.24 16.77
CA ILE A 6 47.38 -5.33 17.78
C ILE A 6 47.84 -4.09 17.02
N GLY A 7 47.35 -2.92 17.40
CA GLY A 7 47.86 -1.66 16.90
C GLY A 7 47.03 -0.47 17.34
N GLY A 8 47.37 0.13 18.49
CA GLY A 8 47.10 1.55 18.75
C GLY A 8 45.93 1.85 19.68
N LEU A 9 46.20 1.81 20.99
CA LEU A 9 45.44 2.47 22.04
C LEU A 9 46.24 3.72 22.45
N MET A 10 45.66 4.93 22.37
CA MET A 10 45.93 6.07 23.29
C MET A 10 45.28 7.40 22.84
N VAL A 11 44.20 7.76 23.54
CA VAL A 11 43.93 9.05 24.23
C VAL A 11 44.30 10.37 23.53
N VAL A 12 43.29 11.23 23.33
CA VAL A 12 43.33 12.64 23.78
C VAL A 12 41.94 13.03 24.31
N ALA A 13 41.86 13.26 25.61
CA ALA A 13 40.84 14.10 26.23
C ALA A 13 41.24 15.56 26.04
N MET A 14 40.30 16.47 25.73
CA MET A 14 40.21 17.82 26.33
C MET A 14 39.05 18.63 25.75
N ALA A 15 38.18 19.06 26.67
CA ALA A 15 37.53 20.36 26.73
C ALA A 15 36.81 20.93 25.50
N PHE A 16 35.48 20.87 25.53
CA PHE A 16 34.67 22.03 25.18
C PHE A 16 33.78 22.41 26.35
N SER A 17 34.35 23.20 27.26
CA SER A 17 33.64 24.06 28.20
C SER A 17 33.01 25.19 27.40
N GLY A 18 31.69 25.12 27.20
CA GLY A 18 30.88 26.18 26.65
C GLY A 18 29.58 26.29 27.43
N ALA A 19 29.68 26.63 28.72
CA ALA A 19 28.55 27.08 29.52
C ALA A 19 28.09 28.45 28.99
N GLY A 20 27.32 28.44 27.91
CA GLY A 20 26.56 29.58 27.44
C GLY A 20 25.30 29.69 28.30
N ALA A 21 25.33 30.61 29.26
CA ALA A 21 24.15 31.09 29.95
C ALA A 21 23.12 31.59 28.93
N VAL A 22 22.01 30.89 28.77
CA VAL A 22 20.80 31.47 28.19
C VAL A 22 20.01 32.08 29.34
N SER A 23 20.21 33.39 29.51
CA SER A 23 19.45 34.21 30.44
C SER A 23 17.96 34.05 30.15
N ALA A 24 17.24 33.51 31.13
CA ALA A 24 15.79 33.50 31.20
C ALA A 24 15.28 34.95 31.35
N ALA A 25 15.14 35.65 30.24
CA ALA A 25 14.51 36.97 30.17
C ALA A 25 13.59 36.98 28.95
N GLY A 26 12.31 36.66 29.17
CA GLY A 26 11.30 36.68 28.12
C GLY A 26 10.20 35.62 28.19
N ILE A 27 9.88 35.06 29.36
CA ILE A 27 8.64 34.29 29.55
C ILE A 27 7.61 35.22 30.17
N SER A 28 7.06 36.11 29.36
CA SER A 28 5.96 37.01 29.75
C SER A 28 5.08 37.30 28.55
N ASN A 29 4.58 36.24 27.92
CA ASN A 29 3.31 36.27 27.19
C ASN A 29 2.84 34.83 26.91
N VAL A 30 2.59 34.08 27.99
CA VAL A 30 1.75 32.88 27.91
C VAL A 30 0.29 33.38 27.79
N ASN A 31 -0.03 34.02 26.68
CA ASN A 31 -1.31 33.74 26.07
C ASN A 31 -1.11 32.34 25.51
N SER A 32 -1.59 31.38 26.30
CA SER A 32 -1.92 30.03 25.88
C SER A 32 -2.87 30.14 24.69
N ILE A 33 -2.30 30.45 23.53
CA ILE A 33 -2.92 30.20 22.25
C ILE A 33 -3.22 28.71 22.33
N ASP A 34 -4.52 28.45 22.34
CA ASP A 34 -5.20 27.20 22.08
C ASP A 34 -4.68 26.61 20.75
N LEU A 35 -3.43 26.15 20.78
CA LEU A 35 -2.70 25.59 19.63
C LEU A 35 -2.92 24.08 19.53
N SER A 36 -3.68 23.50 20.47
CA SER A 36 -3.82 22.05 20.64
C SER A 36 -5.14 21.49 20.09
N SER A 37 -6.15 22.34 19.84
CA SER A 37 -7.47 21.89 19.38
C SER A 37 -7.61 21.93 17.85
N MET A 38 -7.08 22.96 17.17
CA MET A 38 -7.17 23.07 15.70
C MET A 38 -6.15 22.18 14.95
N ASP A 39 -5.02 21.85 15.61
CA ASP A 39 -3.93 21.09 14.98
C ASP A 39 -4.18 19.57 15.07
N LEU A 40 -4.83 19.08 16.14
CA LEU A 40 -5.17 17.66 16.26
C LEU A 40 -6.20 17.21 15.21
N GLU A 41 -7.20 18.04 14.93
CA GLU A 41 -8.22 17.76 13.92
C GLU A 41 -7.64 17.81 12.50
N THR A 42 -6.74 18.77 12.25
CA THR A 42 -6.00 18.87 10.99
C THR A 42 -5.04 17.69 10.82
N ALA A 43 -4.32 17.31 11.88
CA ALA A 43 -3.45 16.14 11.90
C ALA A 43 -4.22 14.83 11.70
N LEU A 44 -5.39 14.68 12.33
CA LEU A 44 -6.23 13.49 12.16
C LEU A 44 -6.79 13.42 10.72
N MET A 45 -7.23 14.55 10.17
CA MET A 45 -7.67 14.63 8.77
C MET A 45 -6.52 14.29 7.81
N GLN A 46 -5.30 14.75 8.09
CA GLN A 46 -4.11 14.41 7.31
C GLN A 46 -3.81 12.91 7.37
N VAL A 47 -3.88 12.29 8.56
CA VAL A 47 -3.67 10.84 8.73
C VAL A 47 -4.74 10.04 7.99
N GLN A 48 -6.01 10.45 8.07
CA GLN A 48 -7.09 9.76 7.36
C GLN A 48 -7.02 9.97 5.84
N SER A 49 -6.59 11.15 5.39
CA SER A 49 -6.30 11.43 3.97
C SER A 49 -5.17 10.54 3.46
N GLN A 50 -4.09 10.39 4.20
CA GLN A 50 -2.98 9.49 3.85
C GLN A 50 -3.44 8.02 3.78
N ARG A 51 -4.27 7.58 4.72
CA ARG A 51 -4.83 6.22 4.70
C ARG A 51 -5.74 5.99 3.48
N ALA A 52 -6.58 6.96 3.14
CA ALA A 52 -7.42 6.90 1.94
C ALA A 52 -6.55 6.82 0.67
N GLN A 53 -5.51 7.66 0.56
CA GLN A 53 -4.57 7.63 -0.57
C GLN A 53 -3.83 6.29 -0.68
N LEU A 54 -3.40 5.71 0.44
CA LEU A 54 -2.76 4.39 0.45
C LEU A 54 -3.74 3.30 0.01
N LEU A 55 -4.98 3.33 0.49
CA LEU A 55 -6.02 2.37 0.09
C LEU A 55 -6.33 2.48 -1.40
N ASP A 56 -6.43 3.71 -1.94
CA ASP A 56 -6.60 3.94 -3.38
C ASP A 56 -5.42 3.41 -4.19
N SER A 57 -4.19 3.62 -3.72
CA SER A 57 -2.99 3.05 -4.34
C SER A 57 -3.01 1.52 -4.35
N GLN A 58 -3.45 0.89 -3.25
CA GLN A 58 -3.61 -0.56 -3.17
C GLN A 58 -4.66 -1.08 -4.15
N ILE A 59 -5.83 -0.42 -4.23
CA ILE A 59 -6.87 -0.76 -5.21
C ILE A 59 -6.34 -0.64 -6.63
N GLN A 60 -5.65 0.46 -6.96
CA GLN A 60 -5.07 0.66 -8.28
C GLN A 60 -4.05 -0.43 -8.65
N ASN A 61 -3.15 -0.77 -7.72
CA ASN A 61 -2.17 -1.83 -7.95
C ASN A 61 -2.86 -3.18 -8.16
N GLN A 62 -3.87 -3.49 -7.35
CA GLN A 62 -4.62 -4.72 -7.47
C GLN A 62 -5.42 -4.82 -8.77
N ILE A 63 -5.98 -3.71 -9.27
CA ILE A 63 -6.62 -3.65 -10.60
C ILE A 63 -5.62 -3.96 -11.70
N LYS A 64 -4.42 -3.35 -11.66
CA LYS A 64 -3.35 -3.61 -12.64
C LYS A 64 -2.94 -5.08 -12.65
N GLU A 65 -2.81 -5.69 -11.46
CA GLU A 65 -2.51 -7.12 -11.34
C GLU A 65 -3.62 -7.99 -11.92
N VAL A 66 -4.90 -7.66 -11.67
CA VAL A 66 -6.03 -8.37 -12.28
C VAL A 66 -6.04 -8.21 -13.81
N GLN A 67 -5.74 -7.03 -14.33
CA GLN A 67 -5.62 -6.81 -15.78
C GLN A 67 -4.52 -7.66 -16.41
N ARG A 68 -3.31 -7.67 -15.81
CA ARG A 68 -2.20 -8.53 -16.26
C ARG A 68 -2.59 -10.01 -16.25
N LYS A 69 -3.29 -10.46 -15.22
CA LYS A 69 -3.78 -11.85 -15.13
C LYS A 69 -4.81 -12.15 -16.23
N ASN A 70 -5.71 -11.22 -16.53
CA ASN A 70 -6.65 -11.38 -17.65
C ASN A 70 -5.91 -11.55 -18.98
N GLU A 71 -4.88 -10.74 -19.23
CA GLU A 71 -4.05 -10.84 -20.43
C GLU A 71 -3.33 -12.19 -20.51
N GLN A 72 -2.74 -12.64 -19.40
CA GLN A 72 -2.09 -13.94 -19.31
C GLN A 72 -3.07 -15.10 -19.54
N ILE A 73 -4.27 -15.06 -18.95
CA ILE A 73 -5.32 -16.06 -19.19
C ILE A 73 -5.72 -16.09 -20.66
N ALA A 74 -5.84 -14.93 -21.31
CA ALA A 74 -6.13 -14.86 -22.74
C ALA A 74 -5.01 -15.52 -23.58
N GLN A 75 -3.74 -15.25 -23.25
CA GLN A 75 -2.59 -15.87 -23.91
C GLN A 75 -2.56 -17.39 -23.70
N LEU A 76 -2.80 -17.88 -22.49
CA LEU A 76 -2.84 -19.32 -22.20
C LEU A 76 -4.00 -20.01 -22.93
N ASN A 77 -5.16 -19.38 -23.02
CA ASN A 77 -6.28 -19.89 -23.82
C ASN A 77 -5.94 -19.97 -25.31
N GLN A 78 -5.25 -18.96 -25.86
CA GLN A 78 -4.76 -18.99 -27.24
C GLN A 78 -3.77 -20.15 -27.45
N GLN A 79 -2.80 -20.33 -26.54
CA GLN A 79 -1.85 -21.45 -26.60
C GLN A 79 -2.55 -22.81 -26.55
N ILE A 80 -3.57 -22.98 -25.69
CA ILE A 80 -4.37 -24.22 -25.65
C ILE A 80 -5.06 -24.44 -27.00
N ALA A 81 -5.65 -23.41 -27.60
CA ALA A 81 -6.31 -23.53 -28.90
C ALA A 81 -5.32 -23.92 -30.01
N GLU A 82 -4.12 -23.34 -30.02
CA GLU A 82 -3.05 -23.69 -30.97
C GLU A 82 -2.54 -25.12 -30.76
N LEU A 83 -2.31 -25.54 -29.51
CA LEU A 83 -1.87 -26.89 -29.19
C LEU A 83 -2.94 -27.93 -29.58
N ASN A 84 -4.23 -27.63 -29.37
CA ASN A 84 -5.32 -28.50 -29.80
C ASN A 84 -5.41 -28.63 -31.32
N ARG A 85 -5.12 -27.56 -32.07
CA ARG A 85 -5.00 -27.62 -33.54
C ARG A 85 -3.85 -28.53 -33.96
N LYS A 86 -2.64 -28.29 -33.41
CA LYS A 86 -1.46 -29.14 -33.68
C LYS A 86 -1.71 -30.60 -33.33
N LEU A 87 -2.44 -30.87 -32.25
CA LEU A 87 -2.80 -32.23 -31.82
C LEU A 87 -3.71 -32.93 -32.85
N SER A 88 -4.62 -32.17 -33.47
CA SER A 88 -5.53 -32.69 -34.51
C SER A 88 -4.81 -32.95 -35.83
N ASP A 89 -3.80 -32.14 -36.16
CA ASP A 89 -2.99 -32.28 -37.37
C ASP A 89 -1.87 -33.34 -37.23
N ALA A 90 -1.50 -33.70 -36.00
CA ALA A 90 -0.46 -34.70 -35.72
C ALA A 90 -0.92 -36.11 -36.11
N THR A 91 -0.11 -36.81 -36.91
CA THR A 91 -0.35 -38.21 -37.30
C THR A 91 0.40 -39.20 -36.42
N ASP A 92 1.51 -38.79 -35.80
CA ASP A 92 2.33 -39.65 -34.95
C ASP A 92 1.80 -39.73 -33.51
N GLU A 93 1.54 -40.93 -33.03
CA GLU A 93 1.01 -41.17 -31.67
C GLU A 93 1.93 -40.62 -30.56
N LYS A 94 3.27 -40.70 -30.74
CA LYS A 94 4.22 -40.11 -29.79
C LYS A 94 4.12 -38.58 -29.73
N GLN A 95 3.89 -37.93 -30.87
CA GLN A 95 3.72 -36.47 -30.91
C GLN A 95 2.39 -36.04 -30.28
N LYS A 96 1.33 -36.83 -30.49
CA LYS A 96 0.04 -36.59 -29.84
C LYS A 96 0.14 -36.68 -28.32
N GLU A 97 0.83 -37.70 -27.80
CA GLU A 97 1.01 -37.87 -26.35
C GLU A 97 1.75 -36.67 -25.73
N GLU A 98 2.80 -36.18 -26.40
CA GLU A 98 3.57 -35.02 -25.96
C GLU A 98 2.73 -33.73 -25.99
N LEU A 99 1.97 -33.50 -27.08
CA LEU A 99 1.06 -32.36 -27.18
C LEU A 99 -0.05 -32.41 -26.11
N GLN A 100 -0.58 -33.58 -25.79
CA GLN A 100 -1.55 -33.76 -24.70
C GLN A 100 -0.95 -33.41 -23.34
N LYS A 101 0.30 -33.81 -23.06
CA LYS A 101 1.00 -33.43 -21.82
C LYS A 101 1.20 -31.91 -21.73
N GLN A 102 1.57 -31.26 -22.84
CA GLN A 102 1.71 -29.81 -22.89
C GLN A 102 0.36 -29.10 -22.66
N ILE A 103 -0.72 -29.55 -23.29
CA ILE A 103 -2.07 -29.02 -23.06
C ILE A 103 -2.47 -29.17 -21.59
N ALA A 104 -2.21 -30.32 -20.97
CA ALA A 104 -2.52 -30.55 -19.56
C ALA A 104 -1.74 -29.59 -18.64
N ASN A 105 -0.46 -29.35 -18.95
CA ASN A 105 0.37 -28.39 -18.21
C ASN A 105 -0.18 -26.97 -18.31
N VAL A 106 -0.44 -26.48 -19.54
CA VAL A 106 -0.96 -25.12 -19.78
C VAL A 106 -2.35 -24.96 -19.15
N LYS A 107 -3.20 -25.98 -19.18
CA LYS A 107 -4.50 -25.98 -18.52
C LYS A 107 -4.37 -25.88 -17.00
N SER A 108 -3.45 -26.63 -16.40
CA SER A 108 -3.17 -26.52 -14.97
C SER A 108 -2.68 -25.12 -14.57
N GLN A 109 -1.81 -24.51 -15.38
CA GLN A 109 -1.40 -23.12 -15.19
C GLN A 109 -2.59 -22.15 -15.27
N LEU A 110 -3.45 -22.31 -16.27
CA LEU A 110 -4.66 -21.51 -16.45
C LEU A 110 -5.60 -21.63 -15.24
N ASP A 111 -5.82 -22.84 -14.73
CA ASP A 111 -6.66 -23.07 -13.55
C ASP A 111 -6.08 -22.37 -12.31
N SER A 112 -4.76 -22.46 -12.10
CA SER A 112 -4.08 -21.78 -10.98
C SER A 112 -4.20 -20.25 -11.05
N LEU A 113 -4.10 -19.69 -12.27
CA LEU A 113 -4.15 -18.27 -12.52
C LEU A 113 -5.59 -17.74 -12.38
N SER A 114 -6.57 -18.48 -12.90
CA SER A 114 -8.00 -18.21 -12.76
C SER A 114 -8.42 -18.21 -11.29
N ASN A 115 -7.98 -19.19 -10.50
CA ASN A 115 -8.28 -19.24 -9.07
C ASN A 115 -7.69 -18.04 -8.32
N THR A 116 -6.47 -17.64 -8.67
CA THR A 116 -5.83 -16.45 -8.08
C THR A 116 -6.56 -15.17 -8.46
N GLN A 117 -6.96 -15.03 -9.73
CA GLN A 117 -7.74 -13.90 -10.22
C GLN A 117 -9.09 -13.77 -9.50
N GLN A 118 -9.79 -14.88 -9.25
CA GLN A 118 -11.04 -14.89 -8.48
C GLN A 118 -10.84 -14.38 -7.06
N MET A 119 -9.77 -14.83 -6.37
CA MET A 119 -9.43 -14.31 -5.03
C MET A 119 -9.11 -12.81 -5.06
N ASP A 120 -8.42 -12.36 -6.08
CA ASP A 120 -8.05 -10.95 -6.24
C ASP A 120 -9.26 -10.07 -6.53
N MET A 121 -10.26 -10.60 -7.22
CA MET A 121 -11.53 -9.91 -7.43
C MET A 121 -12.30 -9.76 -6.11
N LEU A 122 -12.32 -10.80 -5.26
CA LEU A 122 -12.89 -10.70 -3.91
C LEU A 122 -12.14 -9.67 -3.04
N ARG A 123 -10.80 -9.64 -3.13
CA ARG A 123 -9.98 -8.63 -2.45
C ARG A 123 -10.28 -7.22 -2.96
N LEU A 124 -10.41 -7.04 -4.27
CA LEU A 124 -10.79 -5.75 -4.87
C LEU A 124 -12.15 -5.28 -4.36
N GLN A 125 -13.15 -6.16 -4.33
CA GLN A 125 -14.47 -5.85 -3.78
C GLN A 125 -14.37 -5.43 -2.31
N SER A 126 -13.63 -6.19 -1.50
CA SER A 126 -13.42 -5.85 -0.09
C SER A 126 -12.73 -4.50 0.09
N MET A 127 -11.67 -4.22 -0.68
CA MET A 127 -10.95 -2.93 -0.61
C MET A 127 -11.84 -1.78 -1.09
N SER A 128 -12.63 -1.99 -2.15
CA SER A 128 -13.59 -0.99 -2.63
C SER A 128 -14.65 -0.67 -1.57
N ASN A 129 -15.14 -1.69 -0.85
CA ASN A 129 -16.08 -1.48 0.24
C ASN A 129 -15.43 -0.68 1.39
N LYS A 130 -14.23 -1.08 1.84
CA LYS A 130 -13.47 -0.34 2.85
C LYS A 130 -13.22 1.11 2.46
N ARG A 131 -12.98 1.37 1.17
CA ARG A 131 -12.79 2.71 0.63
C ARG A 131 -14.07 3.54 0.76
N ASN A 132 -15.21 2.98 0.36
CA ASN A 132 -16.51 3.65 0.49
C ASN A 132 -16.84 3.96 1.96
N GLU A 133 -16.65 3.00 2.86
CA GLU A 133 -16.84 3.21 4.30
C GLU A 133 -15.92 4.31 4.85
N ALA A 134 -14.64 4.33 4.45
CA ALA A 134 -13.71 5.38 4.84
C ALA A 134 -14.12 6.76 4.30
N PHE A 135 -14.64 6.83 3.08
CA PHE A 135 -15.19 8.07 2.51
C PHE A 135 -16.42 8.57 3.29
N ASP A 136 -17.32 7.68 3.69
CA ASP A 136 -18.50 8.03 4.50
C ASP A 136 -18.08 8.56 5.87
N VAL A 137 -17.15 7.89 6.55
CA VAL A 137 -16.60 8.33 7.84
C VAL A 137 -15.92 9.68 7.71
N MET A 138 -15.12 9.90 6.66
CA MET A 138 -14.44 11.17 6.40
C MET A 138 -15.45 12.30 6.11
N THR A 139 -16.49 12.02 5.33
CA THR A 139 -17.56 12.99 5.04
C THR A 139 -18.28 13.39 6.32
N ASN A 140 -18.61 12.42 7.17
CA ASN A 140 -19.24 12.69 8.47
C ASN A 140 -18.32 13.44 9.42
N PHE A 141 -17.01 13.14 9.41
CA PHE A 141 -16.03 13.86 10.20
C PHE A 141 -15.92 15.32 9.76
N VAL A 142 -15.84 15.61 8.46
CA VAL A 142 -15.80 16.98 7.92
C VAL A 142 -17.08 17.75 8.26
N LYS A 143 -18.26 17.12 8.17
CA LYS A 143 -19.52 17.75 8.60
C LYS A 143 -19.49 18.13 10.08
N LYS A 144 -19.09 17.18 10.95
CA LYS A 144 -18.98 17.44 12.40
C LYS A 144 -17.99 18.57 12.72
N MET A 145 -16.89 18.65 11.96
CA MET A 145 -15.93 19.75 12.06
C MET A 145 -16.53 21.11 11.67
N GLN A 146 -17.32 21.15 10.59
CA GLN A 146 -18.02 22.36 10.16
C GLN A 146 -19.04 22.81 11.22
N ASP A 147 -19.81 21.87 11.78
CA ASP A 147 -20.80 22.16 12.81
C ASP A 147 -20.14 22.64 14.12
N ASN A 148 -19.01 22.03 14.51
CA ASN A 148 -18.22 22.46 15.66
C ASN A 148 -17.69 23.90 15.46
N ARG A 149 -17.09 24.19 14.30
CA ARG A 149 -16.62 25.54 13.96
C ARG A 149 -17.76 26.55 13.94
N SER A 150 -18.90 26.17 13.36
CA SER A 150 -20.11 26.99 13.33
C SER A 150 -20.62 27.29 14.75
N SER A 151 -20.61 26.31 15.65
CA SER A 151 -21.01 26.48 17.05
C SER A 151 -20.05 27.36 17.85
N ILE A 152 -18.73 27.24 17.62
CA ILE A 152 -17.72 28.12 18.24
C ILE A 152 -17.91 29.56 17.76
N ILE A 153 -18.06 29.77 16.46
CA ILE A 153 -18.33 31.10 15.88
C ILE A 153 -19.68 31.63 16.37
N GLY A 154 -20.69 30.78 16.48
CA GLY A 154 -22.02 31.12 16.97
C GLY A 154 -22.03 31.55 18.44
N ASN A 155 -21.25 30.88 19.30
CA ASN A 155 -21.11 31.25 20.73
C ASN A 155 -20.21 32.47 20.96
N MET A 156 -19.44 32.91 19.96
CA MET A 156 -18.64 34.14 20.01
C MET A 156 -19.37 35.39 19.50
N ARG A 157 -20.59 35.25 18.96
CA ARG A 157 -21.44 36.35 18.50
C ARG A 157 -22.49 36.70 19.54
#